data_AF-A0A8J1UB08-F1
#
_entry.id   AF-A0A8J1UB08-F1
#
_cell.length_a   1.000
_cell.length_b   1.000
_cell.length_c   1.000
_cell.angle_alpha   90.00
_cell.angle_beta   90.00
_cell.angle_gamma   90.00
#
_symmetry.space_group_name_H-M   'P 1'
#
loop_
_entity.id
_entity.type
_entity.pdbx_description
1 polymer ?
#
loop_
_entity_poly.entity_id
_entity_poly.type
_entity_poly.pdbx_seq_one_letter_code
_entity_poly.pdbx_strand_id
1 'polypeptide(L)'
;MALTLQGAATKGLIDPKTGQLKDPMSGKQITIDEAIESGLVDARQTIVQNPITGQSLTLSDAISSGIVDTKTGQVFDVSQDRNISLHEALSKGLVVEKEHKSMSLSEASKAGLINSLTGQVTDPASGQKLNIIDAINSGLISDTDTCIPDPKTGKTLTLSQAIEHGKINEQTGEMVDTSGNKISLNEAINLVSYWNENSQC
;
A
#
# COMPACT_ATOMS: atom_id res chain seq x y z
N MET A 1 0.54 13.47 0.66
CA MET A 1 0.36 12.10 0.16
C MET A 1 1.04 12.05 -1.20
N ALA A 2 2.17 11.35 -1.29
CA ALA A 2 2.91 11.17 -2.54
C ALA A 2 2.26 10.05 -3.37
N LEU A 3 2.42 10.09 -4.69
CA LEU A 3 1.82 9.12 -5.63
C LEU A 3 2.86 8.10 -6.09
N THR A 4 2.43 6.92 -6.49
CA THR A 4 3.25 6.00 -7.29
C THR A 4 3.29 6.47 -8.75
N LEU A 5 4.26 6.01 -9.53
CA LEU A 5 4.27 6.28 -10.99
C LEU A 5 3.02 5.74 -11.68
N GLN A 6 2.51 4.59 -11.24
CA GLN A 6 1.26 4.02 -11.77
C GLN A 6 0.04 4.85 -11.37
N GLY A 7 -0.05 5.31 -10.11
CA GLY A 7 -1.09 6.22 -9.66
C GLY A 7 -1.08 7.55 -10.42
N ALA A 8 0.11 8.07 -10.76
CA ALA A 8 0.26 9.24 -11.62
C ALA A 8 -0.25 8.98 -13.05
N ALA A 9 0.02 7.80 -13.63
CA ALA A 9 -0.52 7.42 -14.93
C ALA A 9 -2.04 7.29 -14.93
N THR A 10 -2.63 6.64 -13.92
CA THR A 10 -4.08 6.50 -13.78
C THR A 10 -4.77 7.86 -13.66
N LYS A 11 -4.10 8.84 -13.06
CA LYS A 11 -4.58 10.24 -12.97
C LYS A 11 -4.33 11.07 -14.23
N GLY A 12 -3.75 10.48 -15.28
CA GLY A 12 -3.41 11.20 -16.52
C GLY A 12 -2.33 12.27 -16.32
N LEU A 13 -1.49 12.12 -15.29
CA LEU A 13 -0.41 13.06 -14.99
C LEU A 13 0.87 12.72 -15.79
N ILE A 14 0.96 11.57 -16.45
CA ILE A 14 2.12 11.21 -17.26
C ILE A 14 1.84 11.51 -18.73
N ASP A 15 2.71 12.31 -19.34
CA ASP A 15 2.69 12.53 -20.79
C ASP A 15 3.21 11.25 -21.49
N PRO A 16 2.39 10.56 -22.31
CA PRO A 16 2.77 9.29 -22.92
C PRO A 16 3.88 9.43 -23.97
N LYS A 17 4.10 10.64 -24.50
CA LYS A 17 5.13 10.90 -25.51
C LYS A 17 6.47 11.26 -24.89
N THR A 18 6.45 12.13 -23.88
CA THR A 18 7.69 12.65 -23.27
C THR A 18 8.11 11.87 -22.03
N GLY A 19 7.21 11.10 -21.42
CA GLY A 19 7.46 10.41 -20.15
C GLY A 19 7.53 11.36 -18.95
N GLN A 20 7.29 12.66 -19.14
CA GLN A 20 7.30 13.66 -18.08
C GLN A 20 6.00 13.63 -17.27
N LEU A 21 6.12 14.01 -16.00
CA LEU A 21 4.97 14.17 -15.11
C LEU A 21 4.45 15.60 -15.17
N LYS A 22 3.14 15.76 -15.12
CA LYS A 22 2.48 17.04 -14.96
C LYS A 22 2.26 17.28 -13.47
N ASP A 23 2.90 18.30 -12.92
CA ASP A 23 2.64 18.75 -11.56
C ASP A 23 1.20 19.27 -11.46
N PRO A 24 0.33 18.67 -10.62
CA PRO A 24 -1.05 19.10 -10.47
C PRO A 24 -1.19 20.48 -9.81
N MET A 25 -0.16 20.96 -9.09
CA MET A 25 -0.19 22.26 -8.41
C MET A 25 0.18 23.41 -9.34
N SER A 26 1.28 23.28 -10.08
CA SER A 26 1.77 24.33 -10.99
C SER A 26 1.31 24.15 -12.45
N GLY A 27 0.86 22.96 -12.82
CA GLY A 27 0.50 22.58 -14.20
C GLY A 27 1.69 22.36 -15.13
N LYS A 28 2.93 22.48 -14.64
CA LYS A 28 4.16 22.33 -15.42
C LYS A 28 4.48 20.86 -15.68
N GLN A 29 5.15 20.57 -16.80
CA GLN A 29 5.80 19.28 -16.98
C GLN A 29 7.13 19.29 -16.21
N ILE A 30 7.35 18.25 -15.43
CA ILE A 30 8.50 18.00 -14.59
C ILE A 30 9.02 16.58 -14.83
N THR A 31 10.30 16.36 -14.59
CA THR A 31 10.94 15.04 -14.72
C THR A 31 10.63 14.15 -13.53
N ILE A 32 10.98 12.85 -13.61
CA ILE A 32 10.70 11.90 -12.53
C ILE A 32 11.52 12.27 -11.28
N ASP A 33 12.76 12.74 -11.44
CA ASP A 33 13.59 13.22 -10.33
C ASP A 33 12.97 14.43 -9.64
N GLU A 34 12.54 15.44 -10.39
CA GLU A 34 11.83 16.61 -9.85
C GLU A 34 10.52 16.21 -9.14
N ALA A 35 9.80 15.22 -9.67
CA ALA A 35 8.60 14.68 -9.05
C ALA A 35 8.90 13.95 -7.73
N ILE A 36 10.03 13.26 -7.62
CA ILE A 36 10.48 12.63 -6.38
C ILE A 36 10.92 13.70 -5.37
N GLU A 37 11.72 14.68 -5.80
CA GLU A 37 12.24 15.75 -4.94
C GLU A 37 11.13 16.66 -4.39
N SER A 38 10.10 16.94 -5.20
CA SER A 38 8.91 17.67 -4.77
C SER A 38 7.95 16.86 -3.91
N GLY A 39 8.20 15.56 -3.73
CA GLY A 39 7.32 14.64 -3.01
C GLY A 39 6.01 14.33 -3.74
N LEU A 40 5.92 14.65 -5.04
CA LEU A 40 4.80 14.23 -5.90
C LEU A 40 4.82 12.72 -6.12
N VAL A 41 6.01 12.13 -6.26
CA VAL A 41 6.21 10.68 -6.47
C VAL A 41 6.94 10.04 -5.29
N ASP A 42 6.41 8.94 -4.78
CA ASP A 42 7.07 8.10 -3.78
C ASP A 42 7.89 7.00 -4.47
N ALA A 43 9.22 7.18 -4.44
CA ALA A 43 10.16 6.23 -5.02
C ALA A 43 10.30 4.92 -4.21
N ARG A 44 9.83 4.88 -2.96
CA ARG A 44 9.86 3.67 -2.12
C ARG A 44 8.62 2.79 -2.32
N GLN A 45 7.51 3.40 -2.73
CA GLN A 45 6.24 2.71 -2.99
C GLN A 45 6.07 2.30 -4.46
N THR A 46 6.86 2.88 -5.37
CA THR A 46 6.90 2.46 -6.78
C THR A 46 7.84 1.28 -6.94
N ILE A 47 7.37 0.21 -7.57
CA ILE A 47 8.17 -0.98 -7.88
C ILE A 47 8.42 -1.06 -9.37
N VAL A 48 9.65 -1.38 -9.72
CA VAL A 48 10.07 -1.62 -11.09
C VAL A 48 10.56 -3.06 -11.16
N GLN A 49 9.97 -3.86 -12.03
CA GLN A 49 10.49 -5.20 -12.28
C GLN A 49 11.79 -5.10 -13.06
N ASN A 50 12.85 -5.70 -12.53
CA ASN A 50 14.08 -5.91 -13.25
C ASN A 50 13.80 -6.86 -14.42
N PRO A 51 13.95 -6.41 -15.69
CA PRO A 51 13.59 -7.25 -16.82
C PRO A 51 14.62 -8.36 -17.11
N ILE A 52 15.80 -8.35 -16.47
CA ILE A 52 16.81 -9.41 -16.54
C ILE A 52 16.51 -10.54 -15.56
N THR A 53 16.26 -10.18 -14.29
CA THR A 53 16.17 -11.15 -13.19
C THR A 53 14.74 -11.48 -12.79
N GLY A 54 13.76 -10.70 -13.25
CA GLY A 54 12.38 -10.74 -12.76
C GLY A 54 12.21 -10.20 -11.33
N GLN A 55 13.28 -9.65 -10.75
CA GLN A 55 13.26 -9.15 -9.37
C GLN A 55 12.52 -7.82 -9.28
N SER A 56 11.62 -7.69 -8.32
CA SER A 56 11.01 -6.41 -7.95
C SER A 56 12.03 -5.51 -7.26
N LEU A 57 12.31 -4.36 -7.84
CA LEU A 57 13.18 -3.31 -7.28
C LEU A 57 12.34 -2.10 -6.90
N THR A 58 12.75 -1.36 -5.87
CA THR A 58 12.16 -0.03 -5.66
C THR A 58 12.54 0.89 -6.82
N LEU A 59 11.75 1.94 -7.07
CA LEU A 59 12.12 2.94 -8.08
C LEU A 59 13.50 3.54 -7.77
N SER A 60 13.83 3.78 -6.50
CA SER A 60 15.16 4.24 -6.09
C SER A 60 16.29 3.27 -6.51
N ASP A 61 16.09 1.97 -6.34
CA ASP A 61 17.07 0.94 -6.73
C ASP A 61 17.16 0.79 -8.25
N ALA A 62 16.02 0.89 -8.94
CA ALA A 62 15.95 0.81 -10.39
C ALA A 62 16.65 2.01 -11.08
N ILE A 63 16.52 3.20 -10.50
CA ILE A 63 17.27 4.39 -10.94
C ILE A 63 18.77 4.16 -10.73
N SER A 64 19.17 3.70 -9.55
CA SER A 64 20.58 3.42 -9.23
C SER A 64 21.19 2.33 -10.11
N SER A 65 20.37 1.38 -10.56
CA SER A 65 20.75 0.29 -11.47
C SER A 65 20.70 0.69 -12.96
N GLY A 66 20.31 1.93 -13.28
CA GLY A 66 20.19 2.42 -14.65
C GLY A 66 19.01 1.84 -15.44
N ILE A 67 18.07 1.15 -14.77
CA ILE A 67 16.86 0.59 -15.40
C ILE A 67 15.87 1.72 -15.72
N VAL A 68 15.81 2.75 -14.89
CA VAL A 68 14.96 3.92 -15.11
C VAL A 68 15.82 5.17 -15.24
N ASP A 69 15.68 5.85 -16.38
CA ASP A 69 16.23 7.18 -16.58
C ASP A 69 15.18 8.23 -16.20
N THR A 70 15.43 8.89 -15.07
CA THR A 70 14.51 9.88 -14.50
C THR A 70 14.40 11.16 -15.31
N LYS A 71 15.43 11.49 -16.10
CA LYS A 71 15.49 12.73 -16.88
C LYS A 71 14.76 12.60 -18.20
N THR A 72 14.89 11.44 -18.84
CA THR A 72 14.24 11.18 -20.13
C THR A 72 12.89 10.48 -19.99
N GLY A 73 12.55 9.99 -18.78
CA GLY A 73 11.33 9.24 -18.53
C GLY A 73 11.31 7.89 -19.26
N GLN A 74 12.49 7.33 -19.52
CA GLN A 74 12.66 6.06 -20.22
C GLN A 74 12.96 4.93 -19.24
N VAL A 75 12.48 3.75 -19.58
CA VAL A 75 12.76 2.50 -18.86
C VAL A 75 13.46 1.56 -19.82
N PHE A 76 14.54 0.94 -19.37
CA PHE A 76 15.28 -0.03 -20.16
C PHE A 76 14.53 -1.37 -20.18
N ASP A 77 14.08 -1.79 -21.37
CA ASP A 77 13.45 -3.09 -21.60
C ASP A 77 14.48 -4.06 -22.16
N VAL A 78 14.97 -4.96 -21.30
CA VAL A 78 15.97 -5.98 -21.66
C VAL A 78 15.39 -6.97 -22.67
N SER A 79 14.07 -7.25 -22.64
CA SER A 79 13.46 -8.22 -23.56
C SER A 79 13.57 -7.78 -25.02
N GLN A 80 13.66 -6.47 -25.24
CA GLN A 80 13.78 -5.84 -26.56
C GLN A 80 15.14 -5.16 -26.76
N ASP A 81 16.04 -5.25 -25.77
CA ASP A 81 17.35 -4.58 -25.71
C ASP A 81 17.28 -3.09 -26.10
N ARG A 82 16.26 -2.39 -25.59
CA ARG A 82 16.03 -0.97 -25.91
C ARG A 82 15.36 -0.20 -24.79
N ASN A 83 15.53 1.11 -24.80
CA ASN A 83 14.74 2.01 -23.98
C ASN A 83 13.31 2.14 -24.54
N ILE A 84 12.34 2.01 -23.64
CA ILE A 84 10.93 2.26 -23.91
C ILE A 84 10.46 3.45 -23.07
N SER A 85 9.34 4.08 -23.45
CA SER A 85 8.78 5.17 -22.65
C SER A 85 8.20 4.62 -21.34
N LEU A 86 8.16 5.45 -20.29
CA LEU A 86 7.49 5.10 -19.03
C LEU A 86 6.05 4.60 -19.26
N HIS A 87 5.33 5.21 -20.22
CA HIS A 87 3.98 4.77 -20.57
C HIS A 87 3.94 3.35 -21.14
N GLU A 88 4.89 2.99 -22.02
CA GLU A 88 5.02 1.63 -22.54
C GLU A 88 5.44 0.65 -21.42
N ALA A 89 6.31 1.08 -20.51
CA ALA A 89 6.74 0.26 -19.39
C ALA A 89 5.59 -0.06 -18.42
N LEU A 90 4.72 0.92 -18.16
CA LEU A 90 3.50 0.75 -17.38
C LEU A 90 2.52 -0.20 -18.06
N SER A 91 2.33 -0.09 -19.38
CA SER A 91 1.41 -0.97 -20.11
C SER A 91 1.91 -2.41 -20.22
N LYS A 92 3.24 -2.61 -20.19
CA LYS A 92 3.88 -3.93 -20.11
C LYS A 92 3.95 -4.51 -18.69
N GLY A 93 3.57 -3.75 -17.66
CA GLY A 93 3.71 -4.16 -16.25
C GLY A 93 5.16 -4.22 -15.76
N LEU A 94 6.08 -3.51 -16.43
CA LEU A 94 7.47 -3.37 -15.98
C LEU A 94 7.61 -2.35 -14.85
N VAL A 95 6.69 -1.40 -14.79
CA VAL A 95 6.52 -0.48 -13.66
C VAL A 95 5.18 -0.80 -13.03
N VAL A 96 5.21 -1.24 -11.78
CA VAL A 96 4.02 -1.58 -11.01
C VAL A 96 4.00 -0.84 -9.69
N GLU A 97 2.83 -0.72 -9.08
CA GLU A 97 2.79 -0.39 -7.66
C GLU A 97 3.38 -1.54 -6.87
N LYS A 98 3.94 -1.23 -5.70
CA LYS A 98 4.21 -2.29 -4.73
C LYS A 98 2.88 -2.98 -4.46
N GLU A 99 2.72 -4.19 -4.98
CA GLU A 99 1.79 -5.14 -4.40
C GLU A 99 2.33 -5.39 -2.99
N HIS A 100 1.84 -4.60 -2.05
CA HIS A 100 1.87 -5.01 -0.67
C HIS A 100 1.06 -6.29 -0.67
N LYS A 101 1.75 -7.43 -0.57
CA LYS A 101 1.14 -8.64 -0.07
C LYS A 101 0.86 -8.37 1.42
N SER A 102 -0.04 -7.43 1.66
CA SER A 102 -0.58 -7.11 2.95
C SER A 102 -1.32 -8.35 3.40
N MET A 103 -1.20 -8.64 4.68
CA MET A 103 -1.96 -9.72 5.26
C MET A 103 -3.24 -9.16 5.87
N SER A 104 -4.30 -9.94 5.84
CA SER A 104 -5.48 -9.66 6.66
C SER A 104 -5.10 -9.66 8.15
N LEU A 105 -5.89 -8.97 8.98
CA LEU A 105 -5.73 -9.06 10.43
C LEU A 105 -5.82 -10.51 10.94
N SER A 106 -6.64 -11.34 10.29
CA SER A 106 -6.77 -12.77 10.58
C SER A 106 -5.48 -13.53 10.33
N GLU A 107 -4.79 -13.27 9.22
CA GLU A 107 -3.48 -13.87 8.93
C GLU A 107 -2.41 -13.38 9.90
N ALA A 108 -2.40 -12.09 10.23
CA ALA A 108 -1.47 -11.54 11.22
C ALA A 108 -1.67 -12.14 12.63
N SER A 109 -2.93 -12.36 13.03
CA SER A 109 -3.28 -13.04 14.29
C SER A 109 -2.81 -14.51 14.26
N LYS A 110 -3.12 -15.25 13.19
CA LYS A 110 -2.68 -16.65 13.00
C LYS A 110 -1.16 -16.78 12.97
N ALA A 111 -0.46 -15.77 12.45
CA ALA A 111 1.00 -15.70 12.44
C ALA A 111 1.62 -15.24 13.78
N GLY A 112 0.80 -14.90 14.79
CA GLY A 112 1.29 -14.43 16.10
C GLY A 112 1.94 -13.05 16.05
N LEU A 113 1.66 -12.26 15.01
CA LEU A 113 2.23 -10.92 14.82
C LEU A 113 1.48 -9.85 15.60
N ILE A 114 0.26 -10.15 16.07
CA ILE A 114 -0.56 -9.23 16.88
C ILE A 114 -0.37 -9.54 18.36
N ASN A 115 0.03 -8.52 19.12
CA ASN A 115 0.05 -8.59 20.58
C ASN A 115 -1.37 -8.41 21.14
N SER A 116 -1.92 -9.43 21.80
CA SER A 116 -3.28 -9.42 22.34
C SER A 116 -3.50 -8.44 23.51
N LEU A 117 -2.44 -8.05 24.22
CA LEU A 117 -2.52 -7.12 25.35
C LEU A 117 -2.41 -5.65 24.91
N THR A 118 -1.64 -5.38 23.86
CA THR A 118 -1.35 -4.01 23.41
C THR A 118 -1.97 -3.65 22.08
N GLY A 119 -2.53 -4.60 21.34
CA GLY A 119 -3.07 -4.39 19.99
C GLY A 119 -2.01 -4.09 18.92
N GLN A 120 -0.71 -4.15 19.27
CA GLN A 120 0.38 -3.83 18.35
C GLN A 120 0.64 -4.96 17.36
N VAL A 121 0.93 -4.59 16.11
CA VAL A 121 1.33 -5.49 15.04
C VAL A 121 2.84 -5.45 14.88
N THR A 122 3.49 -6.60 14.87
CA THR A 122 4.93 -6.72 14.64
C THR A 122 5.18 -6.97 13.15
N ASP A 123 5.95 -6.10 12.51
CA ASP A 123 6.43 -6.30 11.14
C ASP A 123 7.46 -7.44 11.12
N PRO A 124 7.21 -8.56 10.44
CA PRO A 124 8.13 -9.70 10.39
C PRO A 124 9.42 -9.39 9.62
N ALA A 125 9.44 -8.39 8.74
CA ALA A 125 10.62 -8.03 7.95
C ALA A 125 11.61 -7.17 8.74
N SER A 126 11.11 -6.21 9.54
CA SER A 126 11.93 -5.25 10.28
C SER A 126 12.00 -5.53 11.79
N GLY A 127 11.07 -6.32 12.34
CA GLY A 127 10.87 -6.49 13.79
C GLY A 127 10.22 -5.28 14.46
N GLN A 128 9.79 -4.27 13.70
CA GLN A 128 9.18 -3.06 14.23
C GLN A 128 7.78 -3.36 14.78
N LYS A 129 7.46 -2.77 15.94
CA LYS A 129 6.11 -2.82 16.52
C LYS A 129 5.34 -1.57 16.09
N LEU A 130 4.24 -1.78 15.39
CA LEU A 130 3.37 -0.75 14.84
C LEU A 130 2.01 -0.82 15.56
N ASN A 131 1.33 0.31 15.70
CA ASN A 131 -0.10 0.28 15.98
C ASN A 131 -0.85 -0.14 14.70
N ILE A 132 -2.16 -0.38 14.80
CA ILE A 132 -2.96 -0.87 13.68
C ILE A 132 -2.96 0.12 12.51
N ILE A 133 -3.09 1.43 12.77
CA ILE A 133 -3.08 2.46 11.73
C ILE A 133 -1.73 2.52 11.01
N ASP A 134 -0.63 2.47 11.75
CA ASP A 134 0.71 2.48 11.19
C ASP A 134 0.99 1.19 10.40
N ALA A 135 0.47 0.05 10.84
CA ALA A 135 0.57 -1.21 10.12
C ALA A 135 -0.24 -1.21 8.82
N ILE A 136 -1.39 -0.54 8.78
CA ILE A 136 -2.15 -0.29 7.55
C ILE A 136 -1.36 0.64 6.64
N ASN A 137 -0.91 1.79 7.17
CA ASN A 137 -0.17 2.80 6.42
C ASN A 137 1.18 2.28 5.88
N SER A 138 1.80 1.32 6.57
CA SER A 138 3.03 0.67 6.12
C SER A 138 2.79 -0.41 5.06
N GLY A 139 1.53 -0.72 4.76
CA GLY A 139 1.14 -1.81 3.86
C GLY A 139 1.35 -3.21 4.46
N LEU A 140 1.55 -3.32 5.78
CA LEU A 140 1.69 -4.62 6.46
C LEU A 140 0.32 -5.30 6.60
N ILE A 141 -0.69 -4.53 6.98
CA ILE A 141 -2.07 -5.00 7.16
C ILE A 141 -2.97 -4.39 6.09
N SER A 142 -3.85 -5.22 5.53
CA SER A 142 -4.84 -4.76 4.54
C SER A 142 -6.08 -4.17 5.23
N ASP A 143 -6.41 -2.92 4.90
CA ASP A 143 -7.63 -2.25 5.39
C ASP A 143 -8.90 -2.82 4.76
N THR A 144 -8.82 -3.24 3.49
CA THR A 144 -9.97 -3.69 2.70
C THR A 144 -10.28 -5.17 2.89
N ASP A 145 -9.29 -5.98 3.23
CA ASP A 145 -9.49 -7.43 3.42
C ASP A 145 -10.09 -7.77 4.80
N THR A 146 -10.35 -6.75 5.61
CA THR A 146 -10.88 -6.91 6.97
C THR A 146 -12.13 -6.07 7.18
N CYS A 147 -13.29 -6.72 7.22
CA CYS A 147 -14.59 -6.09 7.42
C CYS A 147 -15.15 -6.31 8.82
N ILE A 148 -15.49 -5.22 9.51
CA ILE A 148 -16.04 -5.24 10.86
C ILE A 148 -17.53 -4.88 10.80
N PRO A 149 -18.46 -5.79 11.17
CA PRO A 149 -19.87 -5.47 11.22
C PRO A 149 -20.16 -4.51 12.37
N ASP A 150 -20.82 -3.39 12.09
CA ASP A 150 -21.34 -2.47 13.11
C ASP A 150 -22.64 -3.04 13.70
N PRO A 151 -22.66 -3.41 15.00
CA PRO A 151 -23.83 -3.97 15.68
C PRO A 151 -25.09 -3.12 15.58
N LYS A 152 -24.90 -1.78 15.49
CA LYS A 152 -26.00 -0.82 15.56
C LYS A 152 -26.64 -0.56 14.20
N THR A 153 -25.88 -0.68 13.12
CA THR A 153 -26.32 -0.28 11.78
C THR A 153 -26.41 -1.46 10.82
N GLY A 154 -25.81 -2.61 11.16
CA GLY A 154 -25.74 -3.79 10.29
C GLY A 154 -24.83 -3.61 9.08
N LYS A 155 -24.12 -2.47 8.97
CA LYS A 155 -23.14 -2.20 7.90
C LYS A 155 -21.78 -2.76 8.28
N THR A 156 -21.01 -3.20 7.30
CA THR A 156 -19.59 -3.51 7.47
C THR A 156 -18.76 -2.25 7.31
N LEU A 157 -17.79 -2.06 8.19
CA LEU A 157 -16.81 -0.99 8.16
C LEU A 157 -15.43 -1.58 7.86
N THR A 158 -14.61 -0.85 7.11
CA THR A 158 -13.18 -1.18 7.01
C THR A 158 -12.48 -0.95 8.35
N LEU A 159 -11.26 -1.45 8.50
CA LEU A 159 -10.49 -1.29 9.73
C LEU A 159 -10.24 0.18 10.08
N SER A 160 -9.88 0.99 9.08
CA SER A 160 -9.71 2.44 9.21
C SER A 160 -11.02 3.11 9.65
N GLN A 161 -12.15 2.75 9.04
CA GLN A 161 -13.46 3.32 9.39
C GLN A 161 -13.90 2.95 10.80
N ALA A 162 -13.63 1.71 11.23
CA ALA A 162 -13.95 1.26 12.58
C ALA A 162 -13.12 2.02 13.64
N ILE A 163 -11.85 2.32 13.36
CA ILE A 163 -11.01 3.15 14.24
C ILE A 163 -11.50 4.60 14.26
N GLU A 164 -11.76 5.19 13.09
CA GLU A 164 -12.26 6.57 12.96
C GLU A 164 -13.60 6.77 13.69
N HIS A 165 -14.49 5.77 13.63
CA HIS A 165 -15.78 5.79 14.33
C HIS A 165 -15.67 5.42 15.82
N GLY A 166 -14.45 5.27 16.35
CA GLY A 166 -14.18 4.94 17.75
C GLY A 166 -14.67 3.55 18.17
N LYS A 167 -14.86 2.64 17.22
CA LYS A 167 -15.24 1.25 17.48
C LYS A 167 -14.04 0.41 17.90
N ILE A 168 -12.86 0.76 17.42
CA ILE A 168 -11.58 0.19 17.82
C ILE A 168 -10.73 1.31 18.42
N ASN A 169 -10.14 1.05 19.58
CA ASN A 169 -9.13 1.91 20.16
C ASN A 169 -7.78 1.65 19.47
N GLU A 170 -7.23 2.67 18.79
CA GLU A 170 -5.95 2.58 18.08
C GLU A 170 -4.73 2.25 18.96
N GLN A 171 -4.77 2.60 20.24
CA GLN A 171 -3.64 2.45 21.16
C GLN A 171 -3.66 1.11 21.90
N THR A 172 -4.84 0.59 22.20
CA THR A 172 -5.01 -0.64 22.98
C THR A 172 -5.47 -1.82 22.14
N GLY A 173 -6.00 -1.57 20.93
CA GLY A 173 -6.67 -2.59 20.13
C GLY A 173 -7.96 -3.10 20.77
N GLU A 174 -8.55 -2.41 21.74
CA GLU A 174 -9.82 -2.82 22.34
C GLU A 174 -11.01 -2.40 21.47
N MET A 175 -12.03 -3.24 21.42
CA MET A 175 -13.32 -2.95 20.79
C MET A 175 -14.49 -3.41 21.64
N VAL A 176 -15.69 -2.89 21.34
CA VAL A 176 -16.92 -3.26 22.05
C VAL A 176 -17.75 -4.19 21.17
N ASP A 177 -18.11 -5.36 21.70
CA ASP A 177 -18.94 -6.35 21.00
C ASP A 177 -20.42 -5.90 20.86
N THR A 178 -21.21 -6.71 20.14
CA THR A 178 -22.67 -6.53 20.00
C THR A 178 -23.43 -6.55 21.34
N SER A 179 -22.83 -7.10 22.39
CA SER A 179 -23.39 -7.24 23.73
C SER A 179 -22.97 -6.12 24.68
N GLY A 180 -22.10 -5.20 24.26
CA GLY A 180 -21.57 -4.11 25.07
C GLY A 180 -20.31 -4.45 25.89
N ASN A 181 -19.73 -5.64 25.72
CA ASN A 181 -18.51 -6.05 26.39
C ASN A 181 -17.26 -5.54 25.67
N LYS A 182 -16.25 -5.15 26.45
CA LYS A 182 -14.91 -4.85 25.90
C LYS A 182 -14.18 -6.15 25.61
N ILE A 183 -13.74 -6.33 24.38
CA ILE A 183 -12.94 -7.46 23.91
C ILE A 183 -11.69 -6.93 23.18
N SER A 184 -10.61 -7.72 23.18
CA SER A 184 -9.41 -7.36 22.40
C SER A 184 -9.65 -7.60 20.91
N LEU A 185 -8.96 -6.84 20.04
CA LEU A 185 -9.02 -7.04 18.59
C LEU A 185 -8.62 -8.47 18.21
N ASN A 186 -7.61 -9.03 18.86
CA ASN A 186 -7.18 -10.40 18.63
C ASN A 186 -8.25 -11.44 19.02
N GLU A 187 -8.96 -11.20 20.11
CA GLU A 187 -10.09 -12.06 20.52
C GLU A 187 -11.26 -11.91 19.55
N ALA A 188 -11.57 -10.68 19.14
CA ALA A 188 -12.57 -10.43 18.10
C ALA A 188 -12.24 -11.25 16.86
N ILE A 189 -11.01 -11.15 16.31
CA ILE A 189 -10.51 -11.87 15.11
C ILE A 189 -10.76 -13.39 15.16
N ASN A 190 -10.62 -13.99 16.33
CA ASN A 190 -10.75 -15.45 16.50
C ASN A 190 -12.21 -15.92 16.65
N LEU A 191 -13.17 -15.01 16.87
CA LEU A 191 -14.58 -15.34 16.92
C LEU A 191 -15.15 -15.35 15.50
N VAL A 192 -15.16 -16.53 14.87
CA VAL A 192 -15.66 -16.80 13.50
C VAL A 192 -17.09 -16.26 13.24
N SER A 193 -17.86 -15.98 14.28
CA SER A 193 -19.17 -15.32 14.22
C SER A 193 -19.15 -13.81 13.91
N TYR A 194 -17.98 -13.17 13.83
CA TYR A 194 -17.81 -11.73 13.59
C TYR A 194 -17.12 -11.38 12.26
N TRP A 195 -16.58 -12.36 11.53
CA TRP A 195 -15.79 -12.12 10.31
C TRP A 195 -16.37 -12.92 9.17
N ASN A 196 -16.85 -12.22 8.14
CA ASN A 196 -16.98 -12.87 6.85
C ASN A 196 -15.61 -12.80 6.18
N GLU A 197 -14.86 -13.90 6.23
CA GLU A 197 -13.61 -14.09 5.44
C GLU A 197 -13.84 -13.98 3.91
N ASN A 198 -15.10 -13.84 3.46
CA ASN A 198 -15.50 -13.68 2.05
C ASN A 198 -16.30 -12.39 1.76
N SER A 199 -16.45 -11.46 2.70
CA SER A 199 -17.13 -10.19 2.42
C SER A 199 -16.11 -9.12 2.08
N GLN A 200 -16.15 -8.63 0.84
CA GLN A 200 -15.54 -7.36 0.48
C GLN A 200 -16.37 -6.23 1.09
N CYS A 201 -15.70 -5.35 1.82
CA CYS A 201 -16.11 -3.97 1.98
C CYS A 201 -15.67 -3.23 0.70
#